data_AF-A0A146M401-F1
#
_entry.id   AF-A0A146M401-F1
#
_cell.length_a   1.000
_cell.length_b   1.000
_cell.length_c   1.000
_cell.angle_alpha   90.00
_cell.angle_beta   90.00
_cell.angle_gamma   90.00
#
_symmetry.space_group_name_H-M   'P 1'
#
loop_
_entity.id
_entity.type
_entity.pdbx_description
1 polymer ?
#
loop_
_entity_poly.entity_id
_entity_poly.type
_entity_poly.pdbx_seq_one_letter_code
_entity_poly.pdbx_strand_id
1 'polypeptide(L)'
;GCLMLFRYDMNSGKLTKCKRIFLGEQAPISCINWRAWISRETKDPSLLVNLASNSLRLYRVTDKGLELKKNFKVKHSPLLNIKSTFCPIMSFRKGACIVTGSEDSCVYFLDVESDNDSKAVVNKLQGHSSPVLSVSFNYDESLLSTSDNQGLVIVWTRTNKQST
;
A
#
# COMPACT_ATOMS: atom_id res chain seq x y z
N GLY A 1 -9.81 13.79 1.35
CA GLY A 1 -10.50 12.48 1.25
C GLY A 1 -11.08 12.09 2.59
N CYS A 2 -12.02 11.14 2.65
CA CYS A 2 -12.51 10.61 3.93
C CYS A 2 -12.77 9.11 3.87
N LEU A 3 -12.55 8.42 4.99
CA LEU A 3 -12.98 7.03 5.19
C LEU A 3 -14.26 7.04 6.00
N MET A 4 -15.22 6.24 5.56
CA MET A 4 -16.52 6.08 6.20
C MET A 4 -16.67 4.62 6.58
N LEU A 5 -16.91 4.36 7.86
CA LEU A 5 -17.12 3.04 8.39
C LEU A 5 -18.59 2.85 8.71
N PHE A 6 -19.16 1.76 8.21
CA PHE A 6 -20.54 1.37 8.46
C PHE A 6 -20.59 -0.07 9.00
N ARG A 7 -21.55 -0.32 9.88
CA ARG A 7 -21.93 -1.67 10.32
C ARG A 7 -23.25 -2.02 9.67
N TYR A 8 -23.27 -3.17 9.01
CA TYR A 8 -24.48 -3.74 8.44
C TYR A 8 -25.00 -4.83 9.36
N ASP A 9 -26.24 -4.67 9.81
CA ASP A 9 -26.94 -5.69 10.59
C ASP A 9 -27.66 -6.64 9.63
N MET A 10 -27.25 -7.91 9.59
CA MET A 10 -27.77 -8.91 8.66
C MET A 10 -29.24 -9.27 8.92
N ASN A 11 -29.71 -9.16 10.16
CA ASN A 11 -31.04 -9.62 10.53
C ASN A 11 -32.10 -8.56 10.22
N SER A 12 -31.77 -7.29 10.45
CA SER A 12 -32.64 -6.14 10.23
C SER A 12 -32.39 -5.43 8.89
N GLY A 13 -31.29 -5.74 8.21
CA GLY A 13 -30.82 -5.02 7.02
C GLY A 13 -30.36 -3.59 7.29
N LYS A 14 -30.28 -3.17 8.57
CA LYS A 14 -29.99 -1.78 8.94
C LYS A 14 -28.50 -1.47 8.77
N LEU A 15 -28.21 -0.37 8.06
CA LEU A 15 -26.87 0.19 7.97
C LEU A 15 -26.69 1.30 9.02
N THR A 16 -25.71 1.13 9.91
CA THR A 16 -25.38 2.13 10.94
C THR A 16 -24.00 2.73 10.66
N LYS A 17 -23.93 4.05 10.56
CA LYS A 17 -22.65 4.76 10.43
C LYS A 17 -21.89 4.70 11.75
N CYS A 18 -20.70 4.10 11.75
CA CYS A 18 -19.88 3.91 12.95
C CYS A 18 -18.87 5.04 13.16
N LYS A 19 -18.07 5.33 12.12
CA LYS A 19 -16.95 6.29 12.24
C LYS A 19 -16.71 6.99 10.91
N ARG A 20 -16.36 8.28 10.98
CA ARG A 20 -15.83 9.04 9.84
C ARG A 20 -14.42 9.46 10.18
N ILE A 21 -13.47 9.16 9.30
CA ILE A 21 -12.07 9.58 9.43
C ILE A 21 -11.78 10.56 8.31
N PHE A 22 -11.46 11.79 8.68
CA PHE A 22 -11.01 12.81 7.73
C PHE A 22 -9.52 12.61 7.44
N LEU A 23 -9.14 12.55 6.17
CA LEU A 23 -7.76 12.25 5.76
C LEU A 23 -6.94 13.50 5.46
N GLY A 24 -7.59 14.66 5.34
CA GLY A 24 -6.99 15.94 4.99
C GLY A 24 -7.74 16.65 3.87
N GLU A 25 -7.54 17.96 3.81
CA GLU A 25 -7.96 18.82 2.70
C GLU A 25 -7.13 18.49 1.46
N GLN A 26 -7.76 18.51 0.28
CA GLN A 26 -7.10 18.22 -1.01
C GLN A 26 -6.29 16.91 -1.07
N ALA A 27 -6.66 15.92 -0.26
CA ALA A 27 -6.07 14.58 -0.26
C ALA A 27 -7.02 13.55 -0.92
N PRO A 28 -7.13 13.51 -2.26
CA PRO A 28 -7.92 12.47 -2.91
C PRO A 28 -7.27 11.10 -2.70
N ILE A 29 -8.10 10.08 -2.60
CA ILE A 29 -7.66 8.69 -2.45
C ILE A 29 -7.50 8.13 -3.86
N SER A 30 -6.29 7.76 -4.26
CA SER A 30 -6.03 7.19 -5.59
C SER A 30 -6.21 5.68 -5.65
N CYS A 31 -5.93 4.99 -4.54
CA CYS A 31 -6.14 3.56 -4.41
C CYS A 31 -6.37 3.13 -2.97
N ILE A 32 -7.10 2.03 -2.83
CA ILE A 32 -7.23 1.26 -1.60
C ILE A 32 -6.81 -0.19 -1.88
N ASN A 33 -6.20 -0.84 -0.89
CA ASN A 33 -5.88 -2.26 -0.95
C ASN A 33 -6.13 -2.89 0.43
N TRP A 34 -6.65 -4.10 0.46
CA TRP A 34 -6.98 -4.79 1.72
C TRP A 34 -6.19 -6.08 1.81
N ARG A 35 -5.76 -6.41 3.03
CA ARG A 35 -5.17 -7.70 3.33
C ARG A 35 -5.73 -8.24 4.64
N ALA A 36 -6.21 -9.47 4.62
CA ALA A 36 -6.81 -10.11 5.79
C ALA A 36 -5.79 -10.30 6.92
N TRP A 37 -4.56 -10.73 6.61
CA TRP A 37 -3.47 -10.87 7.59
C TRP A 37 -2.16 -10.37 6.99
N ILE A 38 -1.47 -9.50 7.72
CA ILE A 38 -0.16 -8.96 7.31
C ILE A 38 0.96 -9.89 7.74
N SER A 39 0.91 -10.42 8.97
CA SER A 39 1.86 -11.39 9.50
C SER A 39 1.20 -12.37 10.47
N ARG A 40 1.87 -13.46 10.86
CA ARG A 40 1.33 -14.41 11.86
C ARG A 40 1.13 -13.77 13.24
N GLU A 41 1.96 -12.78 13.56
CA GLU A 41 1.94 -12.03 14.81
C GLU A 41 0.83 -10.97 14.82
N THR A 42 0.52 -10.40 13.64
CA THR A 42 -0.58 -9.43 13.47
C THR A 42 -1.73 -10.03 12.65
N LYS A 43 -2.65 -10.68 13.38
CA LYS A 43 -3.88 -11.28 12.80
C LYS A 43 -4.96 -10.25 12.44
N ASP A 44 -4.77 -8.98 12.79
CA ASP A 44 -5.75 -7.96 12.47
C ASP A 44 -5.70 -7.64 10.97
N PRO A 45 -6.85 -7.61 10.29
CA PRO A 45 -6.93 -7.15 8.92
C PRO A 45 -6.43 -5.74 8.76
N SER A 46 -5.89 -5.46 7.59
CA SER A 46 -5.23 -4.20 7.32
C SER A 46 -5.70 -3.60 6.01
N LEU A 47 -5.94 -2.29 6.08
CA LEU A 47 -6.36 -1.47 4.96
C LEU A 47 -5.23 -0.50 4.61
N LEU A 48 -4.75 -0.60 3.38
CA LEU A 48 -3.83 0.34 2.78
C LEU A 48 -4.62 1.41 2.03
N VAL A 49 -4.32 2.67 2.27
CA VAL A 49 -4.95 3.83 1.62
C VAL A 49 -3.86 4.74 1.08
N ASN A 50 -3.80 4.88 -0.24
CA ASN A 50 -2.87 5.82 -0.87
C ASN A 50 -3.57 7.17 -1.09
N LEU A 51 -2.93 8.24 -0.62
CA LEU A 51 -3.42 9.60 -0.68
C LEU A 51 -2.51 10.44 -1.54
N ALA A 52 -3.12 11.17 -2.47
CA ALA A 52 -2.47 12.16 -3.32
C ALA A 52 -2.14 13.46 -2.57
N SER A 53 -1.60 13.31 -1.37
CA SER A 53 -1.12 14.36 -0.48
C SER A 53 0.19 13.92 0.17
N ASN A 54 1.03 13.26 -0.62
CA ASN A 54 2.28 12.64 -0.21
C ASN A 54 2.17 11.66 0.98
N SER A 55 1.10 10.85 1.05
CA SER A 55 0.79 10.04 2.24
C SER A 55 0.21 8.69 1.87
N LEU A 56 0.93 7.62 2.19
CA LEU A 56 0.46 6.25 2.11
C LEU A 56 0.20 5.73 3.52
N ARG A 57 -1.06 5.49 3.87
CA ARG A 57 -1.48 5.16 5.23
C ARG A 57 -1.87 3.70 5.34
N LEU A 58 -1.32 3.04 6.36
CA LEU A 58 -1.69 1.70 6.75
C LEU A 58 -2.58 1.76 7.98
N TYR A 59 -3.79 1.26 7.86
CA TYR A 59 -4.74 1.12 8.95
C TYR A 59 -4.85 -0.33 9.38
N ARG A 60 -4.87 -0.56 10.69
CA ARG A 60 -5.37 -1.78 11.31
C ARG A 60 -6.89 -1.68 11.39
N VAL A 61 -7.58 -2.78 11.10
CA VAL A 61 -9.03 -2.87 11.17
C VAL A 61 -9.43 -3.78 12.31
N THR A 62 -10.20 -3.23 13.22
CA THR A 62 -10.69 -3.88 14.44
C THR A 62 -12.21 -3.80 14.48
N ASP A 63 -12.85 -4.52 15.40
CA ASP A 63 -14.29 -4.43 15.62
C ASP A 63 -14.75 -3.02 16.04
N LYS A 64 -13.83 -2.24 16.63
CA LYS A 64 -14.03 -0.85 17.03
C LYS A 64 -13.79 0.14 15.88
N GLY A 65 -13.21 -0.31 14.77
CA GLY A 65 -13.08 0.41 13.51
C GLY A 65 -11.66 0.46 12.97
N LEU A 66 -11.28 1.60 12.39
CA LEU A 66 -9.96 1.80 11.81
C LEU A 66 -9.03 2.54 12.79
N GLU A 67 -7.84 1.99 12.96
CA GLU A 67 -6.72 2.53 13.74
C GLU A 67 -5.53 2.75 12.82
N LEU A 68 -4.95 3.96 12.83
CA LEU A 68 -3.79 4.26 11.98
C LEU A 68 -2.54 3.57 12.58
N LYS A 69 -1.90 2.68 11.80
CA LYS A 69 -0.67 1.99 12.18
C LYS A 69 0.58 2.72 11.69
N LYS A 70 0.60 3.10 10.41
CA LYS A 70 1.76 3.76 9.77
C LYS A 70 1.33 4.80 8.75
N ASN A 71 2.19 5.79 8.54
CA ASN A 71 2.03 6.83 7.52
C ASN A 71 3.35 7.05 6.78
N PHE A 72 3.48 6.45 5.60
CA PHE A 72 4.66 6.58 4.76
C PHE A 72 4.58 7.84 3.90
N LYS A 73 5.71 8.55 3.79
CA LYS A 73 5.86 9.71 2.92
C LYS A 73 6.34 9.25 1.55
N VAL A 74 5.45 9.33 0.57
CA VAL A 74 5.71 8.95 -0.83
C VAL A 74 5.32 10.14 -1.69
N LYS A 75 6.12 10.52 -2.70
CA LYS A 75 5.81 11.68 -3.53
C LYS A 75 4.60 11.37 -4.41
N HIS A 76 3.49 12.04 -4.14
CA HIS A 76 2.21 11.84 -4.80
C HIS A 76 1.31 13.08 -4.64
N SER A 77 1.14 13.79 -5.74
CA SER A 77 0.29 14.98 -5.90
C SER A 77 -1.11 14.60 -6.39
N PRO A 78 -2.13 15.45 -6.19
CA PRO A 78 -3.50 15.22 -6.63
C PRO A 78 -3.70 15.02 -8.14
N LEU A 79 -2.70 15.33 -8.97
CA LEU A 79 -2.81 15.28 -10.43
C LEU A 79 -2.70 13.87 -11.00
N LEU A 80 -2.14 12.93 -10.25
CA LEU A 80 -1.84 11.58 -10.72
C LEU A 80 -2.49 10.50 -9.85
N ASN A 81 -2.84 9.39 -10.47
CA ASN A 81 -3.46 8.24 -9.79
C ASN A 81 -2.43 7.13 -9.55
N ILE A 82 -1.58 7.33 -8.54
CA ILE A 82 -0.56 6.35 -8.14
C ILE A 82 -1.20 5.20 -7.37
N LYS A 83 -0.83 3.97 -7.71
CA LYS A 83 -1.27 2.75 -7.02
C LYS A 83 -0.19 2.19 -6.10
N SER A 84 -0.66 1.53 -5.05
CA SER A 84 0.15 0.79 -4.08
C SER A 84 -0.53 -0.54 -3.78
N THR A 85 0.26 -1.57 -3.50
CA THR A 85 -0.24 -2.91 -3.18
C THR A 85 0.60 -3.55 -2.09
N PHE A 86 0.02 -4.48 -1.33
CA PHE A 86 0.82 -5.30 -0.44
C PHE A 86 1.77 -6.20 -1.24
N CYS A 87 2.97 -6.41 -0.72
CA CYS A 87 3.81 -7.48 -1.22
C CYS A 87 3.12 -8.82 -0.95
N PRO A 88 3.14 -9.75 -1.91
CA PRO A 88 2.92 -11.15 -1.64
C PRO A 88 3.83 -11.68 -0.51
N ILE A 89 3.49 -12.80 0.15
CA ILE A 89 4.09 -13.25 1.43
C ILE A 89 5.62 -13.28 1.33
N MET A 90 6.28 -12.25 1.86
CA MET A 90 7.70 -12.02 1.62
C MET A 90 8.55 -12.78 2.64
N SER A 91 8.50 -14.12 2.59
CA SER A 91 9.25 -15.03 3.46
C SER A 91 8.92 -14.89 4.96
N PHE A 92 8.84 -16.03 5.65
CA PHE A 92 8.61 -16.11 7.10
C PHE A 92 9.62 -15.34 7.96
N ARG A 93 10.69 -14.77 7.39
CA ARG A 93 11.81 -14.15 8.12
C ARG A 93 11.99 -12.65 7.92
N LYS A 94 11.34 -12.00 6.94
CA LYS A 94 11.69 -10.62 6.53
C LYS A 94 10.58 -9.58 6.70
N GLY A 95 9.49 -9.95 7.38
CA GLY A 95 8.38 -9.05 7.65
C GLY A 95 7.53 -8.74 6.43
N ALA A 96 6.42 -8.05 6.66
CA ALA A 96 5.51 -7.69 5.60
C ALA A 96 5.92 -6.38 4.90
N CYS A 97 5.81 -6.35 3.58
CA CYS A 97 6.16 -5.18 2.79
C CYS A 97 4.97 -4.66 1.97
N ILE A 98 5.05 -3.41 1.56
CA ILE A 98 4.17 -2.75 0.60
C ILE A 98 5.01 -2.28 -0.59
N VAL A 99 4.46 -2.37 -1.80
CA VAL A 99 5.03 -1.75 -3.00
C VAL A 99 4.20 -0.55 -3.41
N THR A 100 4.85 0.54 -3.78
CA THR A 100 4.20 1.74 -4.28
C THR A 100 4.98 2.38 -5.42
N GLY A 101 4.25 2.90 -6.41
CA GLY A 101 4.81 3.88 -7.34
C GLY A 101 5.00 5.25 -6.68
N SER A 102 5.67 6.16 -7.37
CA SER A 102 5.97 7.51 -6.91
C SER A 102 6.19 8.46 -8.10
N GLU A 103 5.95 9.75 -7.88
CA GLU A 103 6.17 10.80 -8.89
C GLU A 103 7.65 11.12 -9.16
N ASP A 104 8.57 10.56 -8.38
CA ASP A 104 10.01 10.64 -8.63
C ASP A 104 10.52 9.53 -9.57
N SER A 105 9.61 8.93 -10.34
CA SER A 105 9.89 7.86 -11.31
C SER A 105 10.46 6.58 -10.70
N CYS A 106 10.29 6.39 -9.40
CA CYS A 106 10.80 5.23 -8.68
C CYS A 106 9.68 4.35 -8.13
N VAL A 107 10.03 3.08 -7.86
CA VAL A 107 9.18 2.11 -7.19
C VAL A 107 9.79 1.82 -5.81
N TYR A 108 8.99 1.94 -4.76
CA TYR A 108 9.46 1.76 -3.39
C TYR A 108 8.89 0.49 -2.76
N PHE A 109 9.75 -0.26 -2.07
CA PHE A 109 9.37 -1.32 -1.15
C PHE A 109 9.50 -0.80 0.27
N LEU A 110 8.42 -0.91 1.03
CA LEU A 110 8.28 -0.35 2.36
C LEU A 110 7.99 -1.48 3.36
N ASP A 111 8.83 -1.62 4.38
CA ASP A 111 8.60 -2.49 5.51
C ASP A 111 7.57 -1.87 6.46
N VAL A 112 6.53 -2.65 6.78
CA VAL A 112 5.41 -2.22 7.63
C VAL A 112 5.60 -2.55 9.11
N GLU A 113 6.61 -3.35 9.43
CA GLU A 113 6.98 -3.76 10.79
C GLU A 113 8.16 -2.96 11.35
N SER A 114 8.90 -2.23 10.49
CA SER A 114 9.96 -1.32 10.94
C SER A 114 9.45 -0.27 11.92
N ASP A 115 10.07 -0.19 13.10
CA ASP A 115 9.73 0.80 14.14
C ASP A 115 10.06 2.23 13.74
N ASN A 116 11.01 2.42 12.80
CA ASN A 116 11.46 3.73 12.37
C ASN A 116 10.96 4.05 10.96
N ASP A 117 10.01 4.97 10.85
CA ASP A 117 9.41 5.41 9.57
C ASP A 117 10.45 5.94 8.57
N SER A 118 11.55 6.55 9.05
CA SER A 118 12.64 7.02 8.18
C SER A 118 13.46 5.88 7.56
N LYS A 119 13.39 4.68 8.12
CA LYS A 119 14.04 3.45 7.65
C LYS A 119 13.04 2.43 7.10
N ALA A 120 11.81 2.85 6.82
CA ALA A 120 10.80 1.95 6.26
C ALA A 120 11.13 1.52 4.82
N VAL A 121 11.86 2.33 4.06
CA VAL A 121 12.27 1.98 2.69
C VAL A 121 13.34 0.89 2.73
N VAL A 122 12.98 -0.32 2.30
CA VAL A 122 13.90 -1.48 2.25
C VAL A 122 14.44 -1.74 0.86
N ASN A 123 13.77 -1.25 -0.18
CA ASN A 123 14.29 -1.32 -1.55
C ASN A 123 13.70 -0.20 -2.42
N LYS A 124 14.44 0.16 -3.48
CA LYS A 124 14.06 1.16 -4.47
C LYS A 124 14.43 0.66 -5.86
N LEU A 125 13.45 0.51 -6.73
CA LEU A 125 13.69 0.17 -8.14
C LEU A 125 13.69 1.44 -8.98
N GLN A 126 14.67 1.55 -9.86
CA GLN A 126 14.88 2.66 -10.78
C GLN A 126 14.91 2.13 -12.21
N GLY A 127 14.35 2.89 -13.15
CA GLY A 127 14.31 2.52 -14.57
C GLY A 127 13.25 3.26 -15.36
N HIS A 128 12.18 3.71 -14.70
CA HIS A 128 11.20 4.61 -15.30
C HIS A 128 11.76 6.03 -15.45
N SER A 129 11.39 6.71 -16.53
CA SER A 129 11.73 8.12 -16.79
C SER A 129 10.59 9.09 -16.47
N SER A 130 9.42 8.55 -16.10
CA SER A 130 8.22 9.31 -15.75
C SER A 130 7.57 8.78 -14.45
N PRO A 131 6.64 9.52 -13.80
CA PRO A 131 5.93 9.06 -12.62
C PRO A 131 5.37 7.64 -12.76
N VAL A 132 5.65 6.79 -11.77
CA VAL A 132 5.13 5.42 -11.76
C VAL A 132 3.70 5.43 -11.24
N LEU A 133 2.76 5.01 -12.08
CA LEU A 133 1.33 5.08 -11.79
C LEU A 133 0.76 3.74 -11.28
N SER A 134 1.27 2.62 -11.78
CA SER A 134 0.73 1.30 -11.46
C SER A 134 1.81 0.33 -11.01
N VAL A 135 1.43 -0.54 -10.08
CA VAL A 135 2.24 -1.66 -9.58
C VAL A 135 1.33 -2.88 -9.44
N SER A 136 1.77 -4.05 -9.91
CA SER A 136 0.99 -5.27 -9.82
C SER A 136 1.90 -6.50 -9.80
N PHE A 137 1.64 -7.40 -8.85
CA PHE A 137 2.30 -8.71 -8.80
C PHE A 137 1.52 -9.71 -9.64
N ASN A 138 2.25 -10.64 -10.25
CA ASN A 138 1.64 -11.82 -10.84
C ASN A 138 1.17 -12.81 -9.75
N TYR A 139 0.40 -13.82 -10.15
CA TYR A 139 -0.25 -14.75 -9.22
C TYR A 139 0.74 -15.59 -8.39
N ASP A 140 1.83 -16.06 -9.01
CA ASP A 140 2.87 -16.85 -8.32
C ASP A 140 3.91 -15.98 -7.59
N GLU A 141 3.69 -14.66 -7.59
CA GLU A 141 4.45 -13.70 -6.79
C GLU A 141 5.92 -13.52 -7.23
N SER A 142 6.34 -14.14 -8.34
CA SER A 142 7.72 -14.09 -8.83
C SER A 142 8.05 -12.84 -9.65
N LEU A 143 7.03 -12.18 -10.20
CA LEU A 143 7.15 -11.02 -11.08
C LEU A 143 6.39 -9.83 -10.52
N LEU A 144 7.03 -8.67 -10.57
CA LEU A 144 6.39 -7.38 -10.37
C LEU A 144 6.31 -6.66 -11.72
N SER A 145 5.13 -6.20 -12.10
CA SER A 145 4.94 -5.30 -13.23
C SER A 145 4.70 -3.88 -12.73
N THR A 146 5.34 -2.91 -13.38
CA THR A 146 5.16 -1.48 -13.08
C THR A 146 5.00 -0.69 -14.37
N SER A 147 4.23 0.39 -14.34
CA SER A 147 4.01 1.25 -15.50
C SER A 147 4.09 2.73 -15.13
N ASP A 148 4.65 3.54 -16.03
CA ASP A 148 4.71 4.99 -15.85
C ASP A 148 3.71 5.77 -16.71
N ASN A 149 3.67 7.07 -16.48
CA ASN A 149 2.76 8.02 -17.14
C ASN A 149 3.05 8.21 -18.65
N GLN A 150 4.18 7.72 -19.18
CA GLN A 150 4.49 7.76 -20.62
C GLN A 150 4.23 6.43 -21.31
N GLY A 151 3.72 5.43 -20.58
CA GLY A 151 3.37 4.13 -21.13
C GLY A 151 4.51 3.12 -21.14
N LEU A 152 5.68 3.42 -20.55
CA LEU A 152 6.71 2.41 -20.35
C LEU A 152 6.23 1.43 -19.26
N VAL A 153 6.31 0.14 -19.57
CA VAL A 153 6.07 -0.95 -18.63
C VAL A 153 7.37 -1.68 -18.38
N ILE A 154 7.69 -1.92 -17.10
CA ILE A 154 8.86 -2.70 -16.69
C ILE A 154 8.37 -3.93 -15.92
N VAL A 155 8.92 -5.09 -16.25
CA VAL A 155 8.71 -6.34 -15.50
C VAL A 155 9.99 -6.67 -14.74
N TRP A 156 9.87 -6.77 -13.42
CA TRP A 156 10.96 -7.02 -12.49
C TRP A 156 10.93 -8.46 -12.01
N THR A 157 12.08 -9.12 -12.08
CA THR A 157 12.28 -10.49 -11.58
C THR A 157 13.31 -10.48 -10.48
N ARG A 158 13.13 -11.28 -9.43
CA ARG A 158 14.16 -11.48 -8.41
C ARG A 158 15.13 -12.57 -8.84
N THR A 159 16.41 -12.25 -8.95
CA THR A 159 17.45 -13.29 -9.09
C THR A 159 17.76 -13.87 -7.72
N ASN A 160 17.54 -15.18 -7.55
CA ASN A 160 18.10 -15.90 -6.42
C ASN A 160 19.59 -16.08 -6.71
N LYS A 161 20.46 -15.31 -6.07
CA LYS A 161 21.87 -15.73 -5.97
C LYS A 161 21.90 -17.02 -5.15
N GLN A 162 21.95 -18.16 -5.82
CA GLN A 162 22.51 -19.35 -5.21
C GLN A 162 23.98 -19.02 -4.93
N SER A 163 24.33 -18.96 -3.65
CA SER A 163 25.73 -18.99 -3.23
C SER A 163 26.30 -20.33 -3.70
N THR A 164 27.12 -20.29 -4.75
CA THR A 164 28.09 -21.35 -5.06
C THR A 164 29.13 -21.43 -3.97
#